data_AF-A0A661JK99-F1
#
_entry.id   AF-A0A661JK99-F1
#
_cell.length_a   1.000
_cell.length_b   1.000
_cell.length_c   1.000
_cell.angle_alpha   90.00
_cell.angle_beta   90.00
_cell.angle_gamma   90.00
#
_symmetry.space_group_name_H-M   'P 1'
#
loop_
_entity.id
_entity.type
_entity.pdbx_description
1 polymer ?
#
loop_
_entity_poly.entity_id
_entity_poly.type
_entity_poly.pdbx_seq_one_letter_code
_entity_poly.pdbx_strand_id
1 'polypeptide(L)'
;MSYKVRFVDMPKHYQSLKTEILATMDEVLSRGDVILREDLSRFEKNFAAFVGTKYAVGLNSGTDALFLSLKAAGVGPGDEVITV
;
A
#
# COMPACT_ATOMS: atom_id res chain seq x y z
N MET A 1 -14.11 38.08 -0.89
CA MET A 1 -14.03 36.81 -1.64
C MET A 1 -13.95 35.67 -0.63
N SER A 2 -14.82 34.67 -0.72
CA SER A 2 -14.71 33.46 0.10
C SER A 2 -13.80 32.46 -0.62
N TYR A 3 -12.62 32.17 -0.07
CA TYR A 3 -11.73 31.13 -0.58
C TYR A 3 -12.17 29.78 0.00
N LYS A 4 -12.37 28.80 -0.87
CA LYS A 4 -12.68 27.42 -0.47
C LYS A 4 -11.48 26.53 -0.77
N VAL A 5 -10.77 26.13 0.28
CA VAL A 5 -9.61 25.23 0.20
C VAL A 5 -10.05 23.82 0.56
N ARG A 6 -9.71 22.84 -0.27
CA ARG A 6 -9.96 21.42 0.03
C ARG A 6 -8.97 20.96 1.08
N PHE A 7 -9.44 20.18 2.06
CA PHE A 7 -8.57 19.55 3.07
C PHE A 7 -7.55 18.59 2.42
N VAL A 8 -7.98 17.83 1.40
CA VAL A 8 -7.11 17.03 0.52
C VAL A 8 -7.55 17.25 -0.93
N ASP A 9 -6.60 17.56 -1.82
CA ASP A 9 -6.87 17.78 -3.25
C ASP A 9 -6.44 16.58 -4.11
N MET A 10 -7.15 15.46 -3.96
CA MET A 10 -6.89 14.24 -4.73
C MET A 10 -6.95 14.42 -6.25
N PRO A 11 -7.90 15.20 -6.83
CA PRO A 11 -7.90 15.46 -8.27
C PRO A 11 -6.59 16.05 -8.77
N LYS A 12 -6.02 17.02 -8.05
CA LYS A 12 -4.74 17.64 -8.43
C LYS A 12 -3.60 16.61 -8.45
N HIS A 13 -3.56 15.73 -7.44
CA HIS A 13 -2.55 14.67 -7.37
C HIS A 13 -2.70 13.66 -8.52
N TYR A 14 -3.93 13.21 -8.81
CA TYR A 14 -4.18 12.31 -9.93
C TYR A 14 -3.78 12.96 -11.26
N GLN A 15 -4.12 14.23 -11.50
CA GLN A 15 -3.73 14.91 -12.74
C GLN A 15 -2.21 14.97 -12.94
N SER A 16 -1.43 15.15 -11.86
CA SER A 16 0.05 15.17 -11.97
C SER A 16 0.66 13.83 -12.36
N LEU A 17 -0.01 12.71 -12.06
CA LEU A 17 0.49 11.34 -12.31
C LEU A 17 -0.32 10.59 -13.38
N LYS A 18 -1.32 11.25 -13.99
CA LYS A 18 -2.33 10.60 -14.83
C LYS A 18 -1.72 9.77 -15.95
N THR A 19 -0.74 10.32 -16.65
CA THR A 19 -0.09 9.66 -17.80
C THR A 19 0.62 8.38 -17.36
N GLU A 20 1.36 8.43 -16.26
CA GLU A 20 2.11 7.29 -15.72
C GLU A 20 1.18 6.19 -15.19
N ILE A 21 0.13 6.59 -14.46
CA ILE A 21 -0.89 5.66 -13.93
C ILE A 21 -1.59 4.93 -15.08
N LEU A 22 -2.09 5.67 -16.09
CA LEU A 22 -2.83 5.06 -17.19
C LEU A 22 -1.97 4.14 -18.04
N ALA A 23 -0.71 4.52 -18.32
CA ALA A 23 0.23 3.66 -19.05
C ALA A 23 0.51 2.36 -18.29
N THR A 24 0.77 2.46 -16.98
CA THR A 24 1.03 1.28 -16.13
C THR A 24 -0.21 0.38 -16.03
N MET A 25 -1.40 0.96 -15.89
CA MET A 25 -2.65 0.20 -15.86
C MET A 25 -2.89 -0.56 -17.16
N ASP A 26 -2.70 0.08 -18.31
CA ASP A 26 -2.85 -0.56 -19.61
C ASP A 26 -1.87 -1.71 -19.79
N GLU A 27 -0.61 -1.53 -19.39
CA GLU A 27 0.42 -2.57 -19.42
C GLU A 27 0.05 -3.78 -18.55
N VAL A 28 -0.32 -3.55 -17.28
CA VAL A 28 -0.71 -4.60 -16.33
C VAL A 28 -1.92 -5.40 -16.83
N LEU A 29 -2.94 -4.69 -17.31
CA LEU A 29 -4.18 -5.31 -17.76
C LEU A 29 -3.99 -6.05 -19.09
N SER A 30 -3.15 -5.52 -19.99
CA SER A 30 -2.82 -6.16 -21.26
C SER A 30 -2.08 -7.50 -21.08
N ARG A 31 -1.27 -7.64 -20.02
CA ARG A 31 -0.62 -8.93 -19.68
C ARG A 31 -1.46 -9.84 -18.77
N GLY A 32 -2.54 -9.33 -18.17
CA GLY A 32 -3.41 -10.10 -17.26
C GLY A 32 -2.85 -10.34 -15.86
N ASP A 33 -1.81 -9.62 -15.45
CA ASP A 33 -1.07 -9.86 -14.22
C ASP A 33 -1.66 -9.11 -13.01
N VAL A 34 -2.88 -9.48 -12.62
CA VAL A 34 -3.68 -8.68 -11.68
C VAL A 34 -3.57 -9.09 -10.21
N ILE A 35 -3.13 -10.31 -9.89
CA ILE A 35 -3.08 -10.83 -8.51
C ILE A 35 -1.77 -11.59 -8.27
N LEU A 36 -1.00 -11.16 -7.26
CA LEU A 36 0.24 -11.80 -6.78
C LEU A 36 1.28 -12.02 -7.89
N ARG A 37 1.54 -10.99 -8.69
CA ARG A 37 2.47 -11.02 -9.84
C ARG A 37 3.69 -10.14 -9.64
N GLU A 38 4.46 -9.97 -10.72
CA GLU A 38 5.77 -9.32 -10.70
C GLU A 38 5.74 -7.90 -10.11
N ASP A 39 4.72 -7.09 -10.41
CA ASP A 39 4.64 -5.71 -9.90
C ASP A 39 4.55 -5.66 -8.38
N LEU A 40 3.81 -6.60 -7.79
CA LEU A 40 3.74 -6.73 -6.33
C LEU A 40 5.11 -7.12 -5.78
N SER A 41 5.76 -8.13 -6.37
CA SER A 41 7.10 -8.55 -5.91
C SER A 41 8.14 -7.43 -6.03
N ARG A 42 8.07 -6.64 -7.11
CA ARG A 42 8.94 -5.48 -7.32
C ARG A 42 8.64 -4.37 -6.31
N PHE A 43 7.36 -4.10 -6.05
CA PHE A 43 6.94 -3.15 -5.03
C PHE A 43 7.45 -3.56 -3.64
N GLU A 44 7.26 -4.81 -3.22
CA GLU A 44 7.73 -5.31 -1.93
C GLU A 44 9.25 -5.16 -1.77
N LYS A 45 10.04 -5.51 -2.80
CA LYS A 45 11.50 -5.33 -2.79
C LYS A 45 11.89 -3.86 -2.65
N ASN A 46 11.29 -2.99 -3.46
CA ASN A 46 11.56 -1.56 -3.43
C ASN A 46 11.15 -0.93 -2.10
N PHE A 47 10.02 -1.36 -1.54
CA PHE A 47 9.49 -0.86 -0.28
C PHE A 47 10.35 -1.29 0.91
N ALA A 48 10.79 -2.56 0.94
CA ALA A 48 11.74 -3.04 1.94
C ALA A 48 13.06 -2.23 1.91
N ALA A 49 13.58 -1.96 0.72
CA ALA A 49 14.78 -1.13 0.55
C ALA A 49 14.55 0.32 0.99
N PHE A 50 13.39 0.90 0.66
CA PHE A 50 13.03 2.27 1.05
C PHE A 50 12.91 2.43 2.57
N VAL A 51 12.28 1.48 3.26
CA VAL A 51 12.11 1.52 4.72
C VAL A 51 13.39 1.10 5.46
N GLY A 52 14.26 0.31 4.83
CA GLY A 52 15.48 -0.22 5.44
C GLY A 52 15.26 -1.53 6.20
N THR A 53 14.28 -2.34 5.79
CA THR A 53 13.99 -3.66 6.38
C THR A 53 14.44 -4.79 5.45
N LYS A 54 14.59 -6.00 6.01
CA LYS A 54 14.95 -7.19 5.22
C LYS A 54 13.82 -7.66 4.30
N TYR A 55 12.56 -7.44 4.71
CA TYR A 55 11.37 -7.93 4.02
C TYR A 55 10.25 -6.88 4.06
N ALA A 56 9.39 -6.93 3.05
CA ALA A 56 8.07 -6.33 3.02
C ALA A 56 7.08 -7.34 2.43
N VAL A 57 5.83 -7.30 2.89
CA VAL A 57 4.75 -8.17 2.40
C VAL A 57 3.53 -7.27 2.14
N GLY A 58 3.05 -7.27 0.90
CA GLY A 58 1.88 -6.52 0.50
C GLY A 58 0.60 -7.20 0.98
N LEU A 59 -0.23 -6.44 1.69
CA LEU A 59 -1.51 -6.90 2.25
C LEU A 59 -2.64 -5.99 1.79
N ASN A 60 -3.87 -6.44 2.01
CA ASN A 60 -5.07 -5.72 1.59
C ASN A 60 -5.27 -4.38 2.31
N SER A 61 -4.88 -4.27 3.59
CA SER A 61 -5.04 -3.06 4.38
C SER A 61 -4.04 -2.96 5.54
N GLY A 62 -3.93 -1.77 6.14
CA GLY A 62 -3.17 -1.57 7.37
C GLY A 62 -3.74 -2.34 8.57
N THR A 63 -5.06 -2.55 8.61
CA THR A 63 -5.71 -3.37 9.64
C THR A 63 -5.30 -4.84 9.50
N ASP A 64 -5.30 -5.37 8.27
CA ASP A 64 -4.84 -6.74 8.01
C ASP A 64 -3.34 -6.89 8.33
N ALA A 65 -2.55 -5.85 8.05
CA ALA A 65 -1.13 -5.84 8.42
C ALA A 65 -0.91 -5.94 9.93
N LEU A 66 -1.63 -5.16 10.73
CA LEU A 66 -1.54 -5.26 12.19
C LEU A 66 -2.04 -6.62 12.70
N PHE A 67 -3.21 -7.06 12.22
CA PHE A 67 -3.80 -8.33 12.63
C PHE A 67 -2.89 -9.52 12.35
N LEU A 68 -2.38 -9.64 11.11
CA LEU A 68 -1.50 -10.74 10.73
C LEU A 68 -0.15 -10.66 11.44
N SER A 69 0.37 -9.46 11.71
CA SER A 69 1.62 -9.30 12.47
C SER A 69 1.48 -9.79 13.90
N LEU A 70 0.40 -9.41 14.60
CA LEU A 70 0.12 -9.85 15.97
C LEU A 70 -0.13 -11.36 16.01
N LYS A 71 -0.89 -11.88 15.04
CA LYS A 71 -1.15 -13.32 14.92
C LYS A 71 0.15 -14.11 14.68
N ALA A 72 1.04 -13.62 13.82
CA ALA A 72 2.33 -14.25 13.55
C ALA A 72 3.28 -14.17 14.76
N ALA A 73 3.17 -13.11 15.57
CA ALA A 73 3.90 -12.98 16.83
C ALA A 73 3.35 -13.86 17.97
N GLY A 74 2.22 -14.54 17.77
CA GLY A 74 1.63 -15.46 18.73
C GLY A 74 0.67 -14.83 19.74
N VAL A 75 0.26 -13.57 19.53
CA VAL A 75 -0.68 -12.87 20.41
C VAL A 75 -2.04 -13.56 20.42
N GLY A 76 -2.58 -13.81 21.61
CA GLY A 76 -3.82 -14.54 21.82
C GLY A 76 -4.60 -14.13 23.08
N PRO A 77 -5.61 -14.92 23.47
CA PRO A 77 -6.41 -14.65 24.65
C PRO A 77 -5.56 -14.58 25.93
N GLY A 78 -5.72 -13.50 26.69
CA GLY A 78 -4.96 -13.25 27.92
C GLY A 78 -3.73 -12.36 27.72
N ASP A 79 -3.33 -12.08 26.48
CA ASP A 79 -2.28 -11.13 26.18
C ASP A 79 -2.81 -9.69 26.11
N GLU A 80 -1.94 -8.73 26.43
CA GLU A 80 -2.21 -7.31 26.29
C GLU A 80 -1.35 -6.70 25.17
N VAL A 81 -1.95 -5.79 24.40
CA VAL A 81 -1.26 -5.01 23.36
C VAL A 81 -1.42 -3.54 23.71
N ILE A 82 -0.31 -2.87 24.02
CA ILE A 82 -0.29 -1.45 24.40
C ILE A 82 -0.46 -0.57 23.16
N THR A 83 -1.32 0.43 23.23
CA THR A 83 -1.57 1.42 22.14
C THR A 83 -1.61 2.86 22.69
N VAL A 84 -1.63 3.85 21.81
CA VAL A 84 -1.77 5.30 22.14
C VAL A 84 -3.21 5.77 22.17
#